data_AF-A0A431M8S5-F1
#
_entry.id   AF-A0A431M8S5-F1
#
_cell.length_a   1.000
_cell.length_b   1.000
_cell.length_c   1.000
_cell.angle_alpha   90.00
_cell.angle_beta   90.00
_cell.angle_gamma   90.00
#
_symmetry.space_group_name_H-M   'P 1'
#
loop_
_entity.id
_entity.type
_entity.pdbx_description
1 polymer ?
#
loop_
_entity_poly.entity_id
_entity_poly.type
_entity_poly.pdbx_seq_one_letter_code
_entity_poly.pdbx_strand_id
1 'polypeptide(L)'
;MRIFYGLYVQNEKLAAAFDLIRFLAEPNFFRRAHITVRGPYTTPLTINSSETFTIYPKGIDSFFDVTQRQHTVFLKCEIPGIERVWHKPDFEGKITPHITFYDGKERSLAYSLLRQLQTHNWIFPIQSTELVEVAPKAAAASLNEFQLHQETYNEILGQNIDYRIVGQLHWRKRIDLVAWVADFVDKNFAQVK
;
A
#
# COMPACT_ATOMS: atom_id res chain seq x y z
N MET A 1 3.50 -9.77 20.65
CA MET A 1 3.23 -8.87 19.51
C MET A 1 4.35 -9.04 18.50
N ARG A 2 4.06 -9.07 17.19
CA ARG A 2 5.10 -9.12 16.15
C ARG A 2 5.31 -7.71 15.62
N ILE A 3 6.54 -7.21 15.71
CA ILE A 3 6.91 -5.86 15.30
C ILE A 3 7.57 -5.92 13.93
N PHE A 4 7.18 -5.02 13.04
CA PHE A 4 7.73 -4.88 11.70
C PHE A 4 8.23 -3.47 11.50
N TYR A 5 9.26 -3.33 10.68
CA TYR A 5 9.77 -2.02 10.26
C TYR A 5 9.67 -1.90 8.75
N GLY A 6 9.35 -0.69 8.31
CA GLY A 6 9.03 -0.41 6.93
C GLY A 6 9.34 1.01 6.51
N LEU A 7 9.16 1.23 5.21
CA LEU A 7 9.28 2.52 4.56
C LEU A 7 7.89 2.98 4.12
N TYR A 8 7.52 4.22 4.44
CA TYR A 8 6.34 4.87 3.88
C TYR A 8 6.73 5.75 2.70
N VAL A 9 5.73 6.16 1.91
CA VAL A 9 5.88 7.18 0.88
C VAL A 9 5.97 8.55 1.55
N GLN A 10 6.98 9.36 1.21
CA GLN A 10 7.18 10.68 1.80
C GLN A 10 6.18 11.72 1.29
N ASN A 11 5.83 11.69 0.00
CA ASN A 11 4.85 12.61 -0.56
C ASN A 11 3.46 12.31 0.01
N GLU A 12 2.90 13.22 0.79
CA GLU A 12 1.66 13.00 1.54
C GLU A 12 0.47 12.68 0.62
N LYS A 13 0.35 13.38 -0.51
CA LYS A 13 -0.77 13.19 -1.44
C LYS A 13 -0.70 11.83 -2.15
N LEU A 14 0.50 11.40 -2.54
CA LEU A 14 0.72 10.07 -3.10
C LEU A 14 0.53 8.96 -2.05
N ALA A 15 1.02 9.19 -0.82
CA ALA A 15 0.81 8.27 0.29
C ALA A 15 -0.69 8.09 0.56
N ALA A 16 -1.45 9.18 0.64
CA ALA A 16 -2.89 9.15 0.78
C ALA A 16 -3.58 8.40 -0.37
N ALA A 17 -3.15 8.58 -1.62
CA ALA A 17 -3.68 7.82 -2.74
C ALA A 17 -3.44 6.31 -2.58
N PHE A 18 -2.25 5.90 -2.13
CA PHE A 18 -1.94 4.47 -1.90
C PHE A 18 -2.72 3.90 -0.71
N ASP A 19 -2.87 4.68 0.36
CA ASP A 19 -3.68 4.34 1.53
C ASP A 19 -5.15 4.14 1.14
N LEU A 20 -5.65 5.02 0.28
CA LEU A 20 -7.02 4.97 -0.21
C LEU A 20 -7.26 3.74 -1.11
N ILE A 21 -6.33 3.38 -2.00
CA ILE A 21 -6.43 2.13 -2.78
C ILE A 21 -6.53 0.93 -1.84
N ARG A 22 -5.68 0.87 -0.81
CA ARG A 22 -5.72 -0.21 0.20
C ARG A 22 -7.06 -0.26 0.91
N PHE A 23 -7.55 0.89 1.36
CA PHE A 23 -8.82 0.98 2.07
C PHE A 23 -10.01 0.57 1.19
N LEU A 24 -10.05 1.01 -0.07
CA LEU A 24 -11.10 0.61 -1.01
C LEU A 24 -11.05 -0.90 -1.32
N ALA A 25 -9.86 -1.50 -1.33
CA ALA A 25 -9.71 -2.93 -1.51
C ALA A 25 -10.17 -3.72 -0.27
N GLU A 26 -9.81 -3.28 0.94
CA GLU A 26 -10.11 -3.98 2.20
C GLU A 26 -10.64 -3.02 3.29
N PRO A 27 -11.90 -2.55 3.21
CA PRO A 27 -12.39 -1.46 4.07
C PRO A 27 -12.66 -1.86 5.52
N ASN A 28 -12.48 -3.12 5.89
CA ASN A 28 -12.61 -3.57 7.28
C ASN A 28 -11.35 -3.29 8.10
N PHE A 29 -10.23 -3.05 7.43
CA PHE A 29 -8.94 -2.82 8.06
C PHE A 29 -8.29 -1.57 7.48
N PHE A 30 -7.65 -0.79 8.33
CA PHE A 30 -6.79 0.29 7.86
C PHE A 30 -5.36 0.03 8.31
N ARG A 31 -4.46 0.23 7.35
CA ARG A 31 -3.02 0.25 7.56
C ARG A 31 -2.41 0.99 6.39
N ARG A 32 -1.65 2.03 6.67
CA ARG A 32 -0.95 2.81 5.65
C ARG A 32 -0.13 1.91 4.72
N ALA A 33 -0.08 2.26 3.45
CA ALA A 33 0.70 1.64 2.41
C ALA A 33 2.18 1.81 2.72
N HIS A 34 2.89 0.69 2.80
CA HIS A 34 4.29 0.66 3.19
C HIS A 34 5.01 -0.47 2.48
N ILE A 35 6.33 -0.39 2.48
CA ILE A 35 7.22 -1.48 2.13
C ILE A 35 7.75 -2.04 3.43
N THR A 36 7.38 -3.28 3.77
CA THR A 36 7.98 -3.95 4.94
C THR A 36 9.41 -4.34 4.58
N VAL A 37 10.39 -3.90 5.36
CA VAL A 37 11.81 -4.22 5.14
C VAL A 37 12.38 -5.15 6.21
N ARG A 38 11.85 -5.11 7.43
CA ARG A 38 12.33 -5.97 8.53
C ARG A 38 11.24 -6.53 9.43
N GLY A 39 11.55 -7.66 10.02
CA GLY A 39 10.74 -8.36 11.01
C GLY A 39 10.27 -9.74 10.51
N PRO A 40 9.47 -10.45 11.33
CA PRO A 40 8.95 -10.00 12.63
C PRO A 40 10.00 -9.97 13.75
N TYR A 41 9.87 -9.02 14.67
CA TYR A 41 10.61 -8.99 15.94
C TYR A 41 9.67 -9.17 17.13
N THR A 42 10.19 -9.69 18.24
CA THR A 42 9.47 -9.81 19.51
C THR A 42 9.63 -8.57 20.39
N THR A 43 10.71 -7.81 20.21
CA THR A 43 11.01 -6.57 20.93
C THR A 43 11.27 -5.42 19.95
N PRO A 44 10.92 -4.17 20.30
CA PRO A 44 11.27 -3.01 19.50
C PRO A 44 12.79 -2.88 19.38
N LEU A 45 13.24 -2.47 18.20
CA LEU A 45 14.64 -2.15 17.92
C LEU A 45 14.83 -0.65 17.99
N THR A 46 15.96 -0.22 18.57
CA THR A 46 16.42 1.16 18.43
C THR A 46 16.96 1.34 17.02
N ILE A 47 16.24 2.10 16.20
CA ILE A 47 16.64 2.41 14.83
C ILE A 47 17.23 3.82 14.81
N ASN A 48 18.55 3.89 14.68
CA ASN A 48 19.29 5.14 14.54
C ASN A 48 19.62 5.40 13.07
N SER A 49 18.64 5.27 12.18
CA SER A 49 18.84 5.48 10.75
C SER A 49 17.86 6.52 10.23
N SER A 50 18.38 7.68 9.85
CA SER A 50 17.70 8.70 9.07
C SER A 50 17.82 8.44 7.56
N GLU A 51 18.21 7.21 7.18
CA GLU A 51 18.38 6.83 5.79
C GLU A 51 17.03 6.78 5.08
N THR A 52 16.97 7.45 3.93
CA THR A 52 15.81 7.42 3.03
C THR A 52 16.23 6.81 1.71
N PHE A 53 15.27 6.26 0.98
CA PHE A 53 15.52 5.53 -0.26
C PHE A 53 14.66 6.09 -1.38
N THR A 54 15.21 6.11 -2.58
CA THR A 54 14.42 6.26 -3.80
C THR A 54 13.84 4.91 -4.19
N ILE A 55 12.52 4.83 -4.19
CA ILE A 55 11.72 3.69 -4.61
C ILE A 55 11.42 3.85 -6.10
N TYR A 56 11.73 2.80 -6.89
CA TYR A 56 11.40 2.72 -8.31
C TYR A 56 10.33 1.64 -8.52
N PRO A 57 9.05 2.01 -8.55
CA PRO A 57 7.99 1.12 -8.97
C PRO A 57 8.26 0.52 -10.35
N LYS A 58 7.90 -0.76 -10.51
CA LYS A 58 8.06 -1.55 -11.74
C LYS A 58 6.73 -2.03 -12.31
N GLY A 59 5.63 -1.52 -11.78
CA GLY A 59 4.27 -1.91 -12.16
C GLY A 59 3.58 -2.80 -11.13
N ILE A 60 2.32 -3.11 -11.43
CA ILE A 60 1.44 -3.87 -10.55
C ILE A 60 1.61 -5.36 -10.82
N ASP A 61 1.77 -6.12 -9.74
CA ASP A 61 2.01 -7.56 -9.76
C ASP A 61 1.18 -8.24 -8.64
N SER A 62 1.26 -9.56 -8.55
CA SER A 62 0.46 -10.35 -7.62
C SER A 62 1.15 -11.61 -7.12
N PHE A 63 0.79 -12.03 -5.90
CA PHE A 63 1.11 -13.37 -5.38
C PHE A 63 -0.20 -14.13 -5.27
N PHE A 64 -0.51 -14.90 -6.32
CA PHE A 64 -1.69 -15.74 -6.37
C PHE A 64 -1.31 -17.20 -6.20
N ASP A 65 -1.60 -17.75 -5.03
CA ASP A 65 -1.42 -19.17 -4.73
C ASP A 65 -2.77 -19.79 -4.38
N VAL A 66 -3.22 -20.74 -5.22
CA VAL A 66 -4.49 -21.43 -5.04
C VAL A 66 -4.46 -22.37 -3.84
N THR A 67 -3.30 -22.98 -3.56
CA THR A 67 -3.10 -23.93 -2.46
C THR A 67 -3.07 -23.21 -1.12
N GLN A 68 -2.43 -22.04 -1.07
CA GLN A 68 -2.32 -21.22 0.15
C GLN A 68 -3.46 -20.19 0.29
N ARG A 69 -4.40 -20.15 -0.67
CA ARG A 69 -5.47 -19.13 -0.76
C ARG A 69 -4.93 -17.70 -0.65
N GLN A 70 -3.74 -17.49 -1.22
CA GLN A 70 -3.09 -16.20 -1.25
C GLN A 70 -3.60 -15.41 -2.46
N HIS A 71 -4.11 -14.20 -2.23
CA HIS A 71 -4.61 -13.32 -3.26
C HIS A 71 -4.05 -11.91 -3.10
N THR A 72 -2.72 -11.80 -2.97
CA THR A 72 -2.06 -10.52 -2.72
C THR A 72 -1.88 -9.75 -4.03
N VAL A 73 -2.28 -8.48 -4.05
CA VAL A 73 -2.01 -7.53 -5.15
C VAL A 73 -1.11 -6.42 -4.62
N PHE A 74 -0.06 -6.08 -5.36
CA PHE A 74 0.94 -5.14 -4.90
C PHE A 74 1.59 -4.34 -6.03
N LEU A 75 2.10 -3.17 -5.68
CA LEU A 75 3.03 -2.42 -6.53
C LEU A 75 4.43 -2.96 -6.31
N LYS A 76 5.01 -3.57 -7.35
CA LYS A 76 6.38 -4.10 -7.31
C LYS A 76 7.35 -2.94 -7.35
N CYS A 77 8.38 -2.99 -6.51
CA CYS A 77 9.38 -1.94 -6.43
C CYS A 77 10.79 -2.50 -6.65
N GLU A 78 11.68 -1.63 -7.09
CA GLU A 78 13.12 -1.78 -6.97
C GLU A 78 13.63 -0.64 -6.07
N ILE A 79 14.53 -0.95 -5.15
CA ILE A 79 15.07 0.04 -4.21
C ILE A 79 16.56 -0.23 -4.08
N PRO A 80 17.43 0.51 -4.80
CA PRO A 80 18.87 0.36 -4.68
C PRO A 80 19.34 0.58 -3.23
N GLY A 81 20.21 -0.29 -2.72
CA GLY A 81 20.75 -0.18 -1.35
C GLY A 81 19.84 -0.71 -0.24
N ILE A 82 18.67 -1.25 -0.57
CA ILE A 82 17.69 -1.74 0.43
C ILE A 82 18.22 -2.92 1.26
N GLU A 83 19.18 -3.68 0.72
CA GLU A 83 19.84 -4.78 1.40
C GLU A 83 20.51 -4.35 2.72
N ARG A 84 20.91 -3.08 2.84
CA ARG A 84 21.50 -2.51 4.07
C ARG A 84 20.53 -2.52 5.24
N VAL A 85 19.23 -2.46 4.96
CA VAL A 85 18.18 -2.45 5.97
C VAL A 85 17.24 -3.65 5.87
N TRP A 86 17.47 -4.58 4.94
CA TRP A 86 16.59 -5.74 4.79
C TRP A 86 16.93 -6.84 5.78
N HIS A 87 15.95 -7.25 6.59
CA HIS A 87 16.12 -8.36 7.53
C HIS A 87 14.78 -9.05 7.82
N LYS A 88 14.50 -10.11 7.07
CA LYS A 88 13.30 -10.94 7.20
C LYS A 88 13.72 -12.40 7.41
N PRO A 89 14.08 -12.81 8.63
CA PRO A 89 14.61 -14.15 8.89
C PRO A 89 13.62 -15.26 8.56
N ASP A 90 12.31 -15.00 8.69
CA ASP A 90 11.24 -15.94 8.33
C ASP A 90 11.01 -16.05 6.81
N PHE A 91 11.70 -15.24 6.00
CA PHE A 91 11.62 -15.24 4.55
C PHE A 91 13.03 -15.45 3.98
N GLU A 92 13.44 -16.71 3.81
CA GLU A 92 14.70 -17.13 3.14
C GLU A 92 14.74 -16.80 1.63
N GLY A 93 13.85 -15.92 1.16
CA GLY A 93 13.64 -15.61 -0.25
C GLY A 93 14.44 -14.41 -0.74
N LYS A 94 14.37 -14.21 -2.06
CA LYS A 94 14.89 -13.03 -2.76
C LYS A 94 14.25 -11.75 -2.20
N ILE A 95 15.07 -10.71 -2.00
CA ILE A 95 14.61 -9.37 -1.67
C ILE A 95 13.59 -8.91 -2.72
N THR A 96 12.34 -8.76 -2.29
CA THR A 96 11.21 -8.42 -3.17
C THR A 96 10.45 -7.26 -2.54
N PRO A 97 10.95 -6.02 -2.66
CA PRO A 97 10.28 -4.86 -2.08
C PRO A 97 9.02 -4.57 -2.86
N HIS A 98 7.93 -4.33 -2.15
CA HIS A 98 6.62 -4.06 -2.74
C HIS A 98 5.75 -3.28 -1.76
N ILE A 99 4.83 -2.50 -2.30
CA ILE A 99 3.73 -1.88 -1.55
C ILE A 99 2.49 -2.73 -1.79
N THR A 100 2.02 -3.43 -0.77
CA THR A 100 0.79 -4.21 -0.88
C THR A 100 -0.40 -3.25 -1.06
N PHE A 101 -1.32 -3.57 -1.96
CA PHE A 101 -2.62 -2.89 -2.09
C PHE A 101 -3.78 -3.75 -1.59
N TYR A 102 -3.66 -5.08 -1.71
CA TYR A 102 -4.66 -6.00 -1.19
C TYR A 102 -3.98 -7.28 -0.73
N ASP A 103 -4.45 -7.82 0.40
CA ASP A 103 -4.00 -9.09 0.95
C ASP A 103 -5.15 -9.77 1.72
N GLY A 104 -6.11 -10.28 0.95
CA GLY A 104 -7.35 -10.84 1.48
C GLY A 104 -7.77 -12.14 0.80
N LYS A 105 -8.95 -12.64 1.16
CA LYS A 105 -9.46 -13.96 0.74
C LYS A 105 -10.35 -13.92 -0.52
N GLU A 106 -10.83 -12.75 -0.92
CA GLU A 106 -11.79 -12.63 -2.03
C GLU A 106 -11.05 -12.63 -3.37
N ARG A 107 -10.98 -13.81 -4.00
CA ARG A 107 -10.30 -14.00 -5.28
C ARG A 107 -10.83 -13.08 -6.37
N SER A 108 -12.16 -12.95 -6.49
CA SER A 108 -12.76 -12.16 -7.58
C SER A 108 -12.33 -10.69 -7.51
N LEU A 109 -12.30 -10.15 -6.29
CA LEU A 109 -11.82 -8.81 -6.00
C LEU A 109 -10.34 -8.66 -6.36
N ALA A 110 -9.48 -9.59 -5.94
CA ALA A 110 -8.05 -9.51 -6.23
C ALA A 110 -7.76 -9.47 -7.75
N TYR A 111 -8.44 -10.32 -8.53
CA TYR A 111 -8.26 -10.34 -9.99
C TYR A 111 -8.77 -9.06 -10.65
N SER A 112 -9.93 -8.54 -10.23
CA SER A 112 -10.45 -7.28 -10.75
C SER A 112 -9.57 -6.09 -10.37
N LEU A 113 -9.06 -6.07 -9.13
CA LEU A 113 -8.13 -5.04 -8.65
C LEU A 113 -6.82 -5.06 -9.46
N LEU A 114 -6.22 -6.23 -9.64
CA LEU A 114 -5.01 -6.40 -10.43
C LEU A 114 -5.21 -5.84 -11.85
N ARG A 115 -6.26 -6.29 -12.55
CA ARG A 115 -6.57 -5.83 -13.91
C ARG A 115 -6.78 -4.32 -13.97
N GLN A 116 -7.53 -3.76 -13.02
CA GLN A 116 -7.83 -2.33 -13.00
C GLN A 116 -6.59 -1.47 -12.77
N LEU A 117 -5.71 -1.88 -11.87
CA LEU A 117 -4.49 -1.13 -11.58
C LEU A 117 -3.49 -1.26 -12.74
N GLN A 118 -3.44 -2.39 -13.44
CA GLN A 118 -2.54 -2.62 -14.59
C GLN A 118 -2.86 -1.76 -15.83
N THR A 119 -4.01 -1.09 -15.88
CA THR A 119 -4.33 -0.16 -17.00
C THR A 119 -3.68 1.21 -16.87
N HIS A 120 -2.97 1.49 -15.78
CA HIS A 120 -2.39 2.80 -15.46
C HIS A 120 -0.86 2.74 -15.42
N ASN A 121 -0.21 3.87 -15.66
CA ASN A 121 1.24 3.96 -15.51
C ASN A 121 1.62 4.16 -14.04
N TRP A 122 2.47 3.27 -13.53
CA TRP A 122 3.00 3.36 -12.17
C TRP A 122 4.50 3.65 -12.13
N ILE A 123 5.15 3.85 -13.27
CA ILE A 123 6.61 3.97 -13.37
C ILE A 123 7.03 5.42 -13.16
N PHE A 124 7.33 5.77 -11.90
CA PHE A 124 7.88 7.08 -11.52
C PHE A 124 8.64 6.98 -10.19
N PRO A 125 9.71 7.77 -9.98
CA PRO A 125 10.48 7.70 -8.74
C PRO A 125 9.66 8.22 -7.55
N ILE A 126 9.80 7.54 -6.41
CA ILE A 126 9.13 7.89 -5.15
C ILE A 126 10.18 8.00 -4.06
N GLN A 127 10.16 9.06 -3.26
CA GLN A 127 11.02 9.15 -2.08
C GLN A 127 10.34 8.48 -0.87
N SER A 128 11.12 7.68 -0.13
CA SER A 128 10.65 7.07 1.12
C SER A 128 10.85 7.99 2.32
N THR A 129 10.08 7.73 3.37
CA THR A 129 10.45 8.16 4.74
C THR A 129 11.70 7.42 5.21
N GLU A 130 12.20 7.79 6.39
CA GLU A 130 13.12 6.95 7.14
C GLU A 130 12.47 5.64 7.58
N LEU A 131 13.30 4.74 8.11
CA LEU A 131 12.87 3.45 8.61
C LEU A 131 12.10 3.61 9.92
N VAL A 132 10.82 3.25 9.90
CA VAL A 132 9.92 3.42 11.05
C VAL A 132 9.21 2.11 11.40
N GLU A 133 8.71 2.04 12.63
CA GLU A 133 7.84 0.93 13.04
C GLU A 133 6.54 0.99 12.24
N VAL A 134 6.14 -0.14 11.68
CA VAL A 134 4.89 -0.22 10.94
C VAL A 134 3.75 -0.46 11.92
N ALA A 135 2.79 0.46 11.94
CA ALA A 135 1.61 0.37 12.77
C ALA A 135 0.89 -0.99 12.56
N PRO A 136 0.34 -1.59 13.64
CA PRO A 136 -0.45 -2.82 13.53
C PRO A 136 -1.72 -2.58 12.70
N LYS A 137 -2.29 -3.66 12.15
CA LYS A 137 -3.61 -3.58 11.49
C LYS A 137 -4.65 -3.13 12.52
N ALA A 138 -5.32 -2.00 12.28
CA ALA A 138 -6.44 -1.53 13.08
C ALA A 138 -7.77 -1.81 12.37
N ALA A 139 -8.84 -2.00 13.15
CA ALA A 139 -10.18 -2.10 12.59
C ALA A 139 -10.57 -0.75 11.99
N ALA A 140 -11.25 -0.76 10.83
CA ALA A 140 -11.69 0.48 10.21
C ALA A 140 -12.64 1.32 11.09
N ALA A 141 -13.30 0.72 12.08
CA ALA A 141 -14.14 1.44 13.02
C ALA A 141 -13.37 2.33 14.04
N SER A 142 -12.03 2.26 14.11
CA SER A 142 -11.20 3.03 15.05
C SER A 142 -10.37 4.15 14.38
N LEU A 143 -10.86 4.68 13.26
CA LEU A 143 -10.10 5.37 12.22
C LEU A 143 -9.80 6.87 12.47
N ASN A 144 -9.03 7.20 13.52
CA ASN A 144 -8.42 8.54 13.62
C ASN A 144 -7.59 8.88 12.36
N GLU A 145 -6.93 7.88 11.77
CA GLU A 145 -6.02 8.06 10.64
C GLU A 145 -6.75 8.27 9.29
N PHE A 146 -7.93 7.68 9.09
CA PHE A 146 -8.74 7.97 7.90
C PHE A 146 -9.37 9.35 7.99
N GLN A 147 -9.85 9.71 9.20
CA GLN A 147 -10.37 11.05 9.46
C GLN A 147 -9.28 12.11 9.24
N LEU A 148 -8.03 11.83 9.63
CA LEU A 148 -6.89 12.71 9.41
C LEU A 148 -6.66 13.02 7.92
N HIS A 149 -6.90 12.06 7.02
CA HIS A 149 -6.70 12.22 5.58
C HIS A 149 -8.00 12.40 4.78
N GLN A 150 -9.13 12.63 5.47
CA GLN A 150 -10.46 12.69 4.87
C GLN A 150 -10.57 13.74 3.77
N GLU A 151 -10.04 14.94 4.01
CA GLU A 151 -10.06 16.03 3.04
C GLU A 151 -9.27 15.66 1.78
N THR A 152 -8.09 15.06 1.95
CA THR A 152 -7.25 14.58 0.85
C THR A 152 -7.92 13.47 0.06
N TYR A 153 -8.61 12.54 0.72
CA TYR A 153 -9.37 11.48 0.04
C TYR A 153 -10.53 12.05 -0.78
N ASN A 154 -11.25 13.02 -0.22
CA ASN A 154 -12.34 13.69 -0.91
C ASN A 154 -11.83 14.46 -2.13
N GLU A 155 -10.68 15.13 -2.01
CA GLU A 155 -10.02 15.81 -3.12
C GLU A 155 -9.64 14.83 -4.24
N ILE A 156 -8.96 13.72 -3.90
CA ILE A 156 -8.53 12.70 -4.88
C ILE A 156 -9.74 12.12 -5.63
N LEU A 157 -10.83 11.82 -4.92
CA LEU A 157 -12.01 11.21 -5.51
C LEU A 157 -12.99 12.20 -6.14
N GLY A 158 -12.82 13.51 -5.91
CA GLY A 158 -13.76 14.54 -6.32
C GLY A 158 -15.14 14.42 -5.68
N GLN A 159 -15.28 13.65 -4.59
CA GLN A 159 -16.55 13.43 -3.89
C GLN A 159 -16.30 13.13 -2.41
N ASN A 160 -17.28 13.47 -1.56
CA ASN A 160 -17.22 13.14 -0.15
C ASN A 160 -17.43 11.64 0.06
N ILE A 161 -16.42 10.96 0.61
CA ILE A 161 -16.46 9.53 0.88
C ILE A 161 -16.32 9.27 2.38
N ASP A 162 -17.26 8.54 2.98
CA ASP A 162 -17.17 8.09 4.37
C ASP A 162 -16.82 6.59 4.40
N TYR A 163 -15.96 6.17 5.35
CA TYR A 163 -15.62 4.78 5.57
C TYR A 163 -16.84 3.86 5.73
N ARG A 164 -17.94 4.37 6.32
CA ARG A 164 -19.22 3.66 6.48
C ARG A 164 -19.89 3.37 5.14
N ILE A 165 -19.84 4.34 4.22
CA ILE A 165 -20.37 4.19 2.87
C ILE A 165 -19.53 3.14 2.13
N VAL A 166 -18.20 3.26 2.17
CA VAL A 166 -17.28 2.30 1.52
C VAL A 166 -17.47 0.89 2.03
N GLY A 167 -17.62 0.72 3.35
CA GLY A 167 -17.83 -0.58 3.98
C GLY A 167 -19.10 -1.30 3.48
N GLN A 168 -20.12 -0.54 3.07
CA GLN A 168 -21.39 -1.07 2.54
C GLN A 168 -21.37 -1.29 1.03
N LEU A 169 -20.41 -0.70 0.30
CA LEU A 169 -20.31 -0.88 -1.15
C LEU A 169 -19.89 -2.31 -1.49
N HIS A 170 -20.63 -2.91 -2.44
CA HIS A 170 -20.18 -4.13 -3.10
C HIS A 170 -18.81 -3.87 -3.77
N TRP A 171 -17.91 -4.85 -3.70
CA TRP A 171 -16.51 -4.68 -4.11
C TRP A 171 -16.35 -4.15 -5.54
N ARG A 172 -17.26 -4.51 -6.46
CA ARG A 172 -17.27 -3.99 -7.85
C ARG A 172 -17.35 -2.47 -7.91
N LYS A 173 -18.18 -1.84 -7.07
CA LYS A 173 -18.28 -0.37 -6.98
C LYS A 173 -17.04 0.26 -6.38
N ARG A 174 -16.36 -0.44 -5.47
CA ARG A 174 -15.08 0.01 -4.93
C ARG A 174 -13.96 -0.05 -5.96
N ILE A 175 -14.00 -0.99 -6.90
CA ILE A 175 -13.07 -1.03 -8.03
C ILE A 175 -13.21 0.20 -8.93
N ASP A 176 -14.44 0.70 -9.17
CA ASP A 176 -14.65 1.94 -9.90
C ASP A 176 -13.95 3.13 -9.19
N LEU A 177 -14.00 3.17 -7.86
CA LEU A 177 -13.29 4.19 -7.07
C LEU A 177 -11.77 3.99 -7.12
N VAL A 178 -11.27 2.75 -7.09
CA VAL A 178 -9.84 2.48 -7.26
C VAL A 178 -9.34 2.96 -8.63
N ALA A 179 -10.13 2.77 -9.69
CA ALA A 179 -9.79 3.28 -11.02
C ALA A 179 -9.58 4.80 -11.00
N TRP A 180 -10.45 5.53 -10.28
CA TRP A 180 -10.33 6.96 -10.11
C TRP A 180 -9.05 7.38 -9.38
N VAL A 181 -8.71 6.69 -8.29
CA VAL A 181 -7.47 6.96 -7.55
C VAL A 181 -6.23 6.63 -8.39
N ALA A 182 -6.28 5.55 -9.17
CA ALA A 182 -5.18 5.18 -10.08
C ALA A 182 -4.99 6.22 -11.20
N ASP A 183 -6.08 6.71 -11.80
CA ASP A 183 -6.05 7.78 -12.80
C ASP A 183 -5.50 9.10 -12.22
N PHE A 184 -5.88 9.43 -10.99
CA PHE A 184 -5.29 10.54 -10.24
C PHE A 184 -3.76 10.36 -10.09
N VAL A 185 -3.29 9.17 -9.70
CA VAL A 185 -1.85 8.90 -9.55
C VAL A 185 -1.13 9.04 -10.90
N ASP A 186 -1.67 8.43 -11.95
CA ASP A 186 -1.08 8.44 -13.29
C ASP A 186 -0.91 9.89 -13.80
N LYS A 187 -1.98 10.69 -13.74
CA LYS A 187 -1.99 12.08 -14.23
C LYS A 187 -1.07 13.01 -13.46
N ASN A 188 -0.92 12.82 -12.14
CA ASN A 188 -0.22 13.78 -11.28
C ASN A 188 1.22 13.40 -10.96
N PHE A 189 1.59 12.13 -11.10
CA PHE A 189 2.92 11.64 -10.70
C PHE A 189 3.66 10.87 -11.79
N ALA A 190 2.94 10.16 -12.66
CA ALA A 190 3.56 9.37 -13.73
C ALA A 190 3.85 10.21 -14.98
N GLN A 191 3.21 11.37 -15.15
CA GLN A 191 3.46 12.29 -16.26
C GLN A 191 4.64 13.23 -15.97
N VAL A 192 5.84 12.67 -15.92
CA VAL A 192 7.06 13.43 -16.22
C VAL A 192 7.48 13.01 -17.62
N LYS A 193 7.19 13.86 -18.61
CA LYS A 193 7.77 13.77 -19.96
C LYS A 193 9.15 14.39 -19.97
#